data_AF-A0A2C9CHK7-F1
#
_entry.id   AF-A0A2C9CHK7-F1
#
_cell.length_a   1.000
_cell.length_b   1.000
_cell.length_c   1.000
_cell.angle_alpha   90.00
_cell.angle_beta   90.00
_cell.angle_gamma   90.00
#
_symmetry.space_group_name_H-M   'P 1'
#
loop_
_entity.id
_entity.type
_entity.pdbx_description
1 polymer ?
#
loop_
_entity_poly.entity_id
_entity_poly.type
_entity_poly.pdbx_seq_one_letter_code
_entity_poly.pdbx_strand_id
1 'polypeptide(L)'
;MFLYDVTSSYLEGKSNHFGEYGYNRDGKKRKKQIVIGMLCDESGEPVSTEVFRGNTQDPKTFESQVKKVLERFGCKDVTIVGDRGMIKTVQIESLPEGFHYITAITKPQIESLINKGILQLGLFEEKLCEIKDDEVRYILRRNPVRAEEMSKTRVSKLQSIEKYIVKKNSYLKEHPKSSVSKALETTRERLTRLKLDGWVQIKEEDRTLKIERDEEALKEASYLDGCYAIKTDLEENEADTNLVHERYKDLTEVEKAFRDCKTVNLEVRPVYVRKEDSTRGHVFVVMLAYMIIRRLRRAWKNFDLTVEEGLAQLTTICSMEVTIKGQKASCQKIPRPRQQSHELLEALQIKLPEVLPSRNIRVVTRKKLAVRRKSQ
;
A
#
# COMPACT_ATOMS: atom_id res chain seq x y z
N MET A 1 -3.38 -19.24 3.60
CA MET A 1 -3.91 -17.94 3.12
C MET A 1 -2.75 -17.01 2.79
N PHE A 2 -2.89 -16.17 1.76
CA PHE A 2 -1.91 -15.13 1.42
C PHE A 2 -2.59 -13.78 1.21
N LEU A 3 -1.92 -12.71 1.66
CA LEU A 3 -2.30 -11.33 1.41
C LEU A 3 -1.44 -10.81 0.25
N TYR A 4 -2.06 -10.17 -0.74
CA TYR A 4 -1.35 -9.61 -1.88
C TYR A 4 -1.77 -8.19 -2.18
N ASP A 5 -0.78 -7.30 -2.26
CA ASP A 5 -0.97 -5.93 -2.70
C ASP A 5 0.22 -5.49 -3.57
N VAL A 6 0.01 -4.42 -4.33
CA VAL A 6 1.00 -3.83 -5.23
C VAL A 6 1.21 -2.35 -4.94
N THR A 7 2.44 -1.91 -5.15
CA THR A 7 2.80 -0.51 -4.99
C THR A 7 3.70 -0.05 -6.12
N SER A 8 3.79 1.27 -6.35
CA SER A 8 4.71 1.83 -7.36
C SER A 8 5.83 2.61 -6.69
N SER A 9 7.02 2.65 -7.30
CA SER A 9 8.11 3.52 -6.87
C SER A 9 8.75 4.22 -8.06
N TYR A 10 9.08 5.51 -7.90
CA TYR A 10 9.72 6.30 -8.95
C TYR A 10 11.23 6.03 -9.06
N LEU A 11 11.76 6.26 -10.25
CA LEU A 11 13.17 6.16 -10.62
C LEU A 11 13.78 7.55 -10.86
N GLU A 12 15.02 7.77 -10.43
CA GLU A 12 15.79 8.98 -10.75
C GLU A 12 16.52 8.91 -12.10
N GLY A 13 16.56 7.72 -12.72
CA GLY A 13 17.16 7.47 -14.04
C GLY A 13 16.15 7.08 -15.12
N LYS A 14 16.59 7.14 -16.39
CA LYS A 14 15.75 6.78 -17.56
C LYS A 14 15.96 5.34 -18.08
N SER A 15 17.03 4.68 -17.64
CA SER A 15 17.56 3.44 -18.25
C SER A 15 17.42 2.21 -17.34
N ASN A 16 16.42 2.18 -16.46
CA ASN A 16 16.11 0.97 -15.70
C ASN A 16 15.31 -0.02 -16.56
N HIS A 17 15.62 -1.31 -16.46
CA HIS A 17 14.99 -2.39 -17.20
C HIS A 17 13.45 -2.42 -17.05
N PHE A 18 12.94 -2.21 -15.84
CA PHE A 18 11.50 -2.17 -15.53
C PHE A 18 10.90 -0.76 -15.63
N GLY A 19 11.73 0.26 -15.87
CA GLY A 19 11.33 1.66 -15.76
C GLY A 19 10.42 2.11 -16.90
N GLU A 20 9.15 2.35 -16.59
CA GLU A 20 8.17 2.89 -17.54
C GLU A 20 7.28 3.99 -16.96
N TYR A 21 6.68 4.81 -17.83
CA TYR A 21 5.69 5.79 -17.40
C TYR A 21 4.36 5.08 -17.08
N GLY A 22 3.92 5.17 -15.84
CA GLY A 22 2.67 4.58 -15.38
C GLY A 22 2.08 5.36 -14.20
N TYR A 23 1.13 4.72 -13.51
CA TYR A 23 0.44 5.35 -12.39
C TYR A 23 1.44 5.65 -11.27
N ASN A 24 1.49 6.93 -10.89
CA ASN A 24 2.44 7.41 -9.90
C ASN A 24 1.73 7.59 -8.56
N ARG A 25 1.82 6.56 -7.70
CA ARG A 25 1.30 6.60 -6.33
C ARG A 25 2.02 7.62 -5.43
N ASP A 26 3.15 8.17 -5.88
CA ASP A 26 4.02 9.09 -5.12
C ASP A 26 3.87 10.56 -5.53
N GLY A 27 3.03 10.87 -6.52
CA GLY A 27 2.79 12.22 -7.04
C GLY A 27 3.99 12.87 -7.77
N LYS A 28 5.09 12.13 -8.00
CA LYS A 28 6.32 12.65 -8.63
C LYS A 28 6.21 12.75 -10.16
N LYS A 29 5.70 13.88 -10.64
CA LYS A 29 5.51 14.12 -12.09
C LYS A 29 6.77 13.84 -12.92
N ARG A 30 6.57 13.30 -14.13
CA ARG A 30 7.60 13.09 -15.17
C ARG A 30 8.72 12.10 -14.81
N LYS A 31 8.51 11.23 -13.82
CA LYS A 31 9.45 10.15 -13.47
C LYS A 31 8.92 8.79 -13.95
N LYS A 32 9.81 7.95 -14.46
CA LYS A 32 9.52 6.53 -14.71
C LYS A 32 9.25 5.82 -13.38
N GLN A 33 8.41 4.81 -13.42
CA GLN A 33 8.00 4.00 -12.28
C GLN A 33 8.49 2.56 -12.45
N ILE A 34 8.53 1.84 -11.33
CA ILE A 34 8.46 0.38 -11.29
C ILE A 34 7.24 0.01 -10.43
N VAL A 35 6.66 -1.16 -10.69
CA VAL A 35 5.61 -1.74 -9.85
C VAL A 35 6.23 -2.86 -9.03
N ILE A 36 5.89 -2.94 -7.74
CA ILE A 36 6.39 -3.92 -6.79
C ILE A 36 5.18 -4.63 -6.20
N GLY A 37 5.07 -5.93 -6.44
CA GLY A 37 4.12 -6.80 -5.74
C GLY A 37 4.76 -7.41 -4.51
N MET A 38 3.98 -7.54 -3.43
CA MET A 38 4.41 -8.17 -2.20
C MET A 38 3.34 -9.14 -1.73
N LEU A 39 3.76 -10.39 -1.57
CA LEU A 39 2.96 -11.48 -1.05
C LEU A 39 3.33 -11.70 0.40
N CYS A 40 2.35 -11.64 1.29
CA CYS A 40 2.50 -11.91 2.71
C CYS A 40 1.69 -13.13 3.13
N ASP A 41 2.09 -13.78 4.22
CA ASP A 41 1.28 -14.82 4.88
C ASP A 41 0.08 -14.22 5.64
N GLU A 42 -0.70 -15.08 6.30
CA GLU A 42 -1.85 -14.68 7.13
C GLU A 42 -1.48 -13.77 8.31
N SER A 43 -0.24 -13.85 8.77
CA SER A 43 0.29 -13.00 9.83
C SER A 43 0.81 -11.68 9.27
N GLY A 44 0.69 -11.40 7.98
CA GLY A 44 1.24 -10.22 7.30
C GLY A 44 2.77 -10.24 7.15
N GLU A 45 3.43 -11.39 7.34
CA GLU A 45 4.88 -11.53 7.12
C GLU A 45 5.17 -11.63 5.61
N PRO A 46 6.10 -10.82 5.06
CA PRO A 46 6.45 -10.93 3.65
C PRO A 46 7.11 -12.27 3.34
N VAL A 47 6.56 -12.96 2.34
CA VAL A 47 7.05 -14.26 1.84
C VAL A 47 7.77 -14.07 0.50
N SER A 48 7.27 -13.17 -0.35
CA SER A 48 7.85 -12.94 -1.67
C SER A 48 7.60 -11.52 -2.16
N THR A 49 8.54 -11.01 -2.95
CA THR A 49 8.38 -9.79 -3.74
C THR A 49 8.61 -10.07 -5.22
N GLU A 50 7.99 -9.24 -6.06
CA GLU A 50 8.16 -9.28 -7.51
C GLU A 50 8.16 -7.87 -8.09
N VAL A 51 9.00 -7.65 -9.09
CA VAL A 51 9.15 -6.35 -9.75
C VAL A 51 8.59 -6.46 -11.17
N PHE A 52 7.66 -5.55 -11.48
CA PHE A 52 7.00 -5.43 -12.78
C PHE A 52 7.34 -4.09 -13.43
N ARG A 53 7.05 -3.99 -14.73
CA ARG A 53 7.21 -2.72 -15.47
C ARG A 53 6.33 -1.62 -14.87
N GLY A 54 6.81 -0.38 -14.89
CA GLY A 54 6.13 0.77 -14.29
C GLY A 54 4.70 1.06 -14.77
N ASN A 55 4.34 0.57 -15.96
CA ASN A 55 3.02 0.71 -16.57
C ASN A 55 2.13 -0.54 -16.41
N THR A 56 2.57 -1.54 -15.65
CA THR A 56 1.79 -2.75 -15.39
C THR A 56 0.57 -2.39 -14.52
N GLN A 57 -0.61 -2.80 -14.97
CA GLN A 57 -1.85 -2.61 -14.21
C GLN A 57 -1.96 -3.68 -13.12
N ASP A 58 -2.53 -3.32 -11.97
CA ASP A 58 -2.61 -4.18 -10.80
C ASP A 58 -3.19 -5.59 -11.09
N PRO A 59 -4.31 -5.77 -11.85
CA PRO A 59 -4.83 -7.10 -12.18
C PRO A 59 -3.85 -8.00 -12.92
N LYS A 60 -3.00 -7.42 -13.77
CA LYS A 60 -2.01 -8.19 -14.57
C LYS A 60 -0.89 -8.77 -13.72
N THR A 61 -0.78 -8.36 -12.46
CA THR A 61 0.22 -8.88 -11.53
C THR A 61 -0.28 -10.10 -10.74
N PHE A 62 -1.61 -10.33 -10.73
CA PHE A 62 -2.24 -11.34 -9.89
C PHE A 62 -1.89 -12.77 -10.33
N GLU A 63 -1.98 -13.06 -11.63
CA GLU A 63 -1.73 -14.39 -12.20
C GLU A 63 -0.34 -14.92 -11.85
N SER A 64 0.69 -14.06 -11.90
CA SER A 64 2.06 -14.49 -11.56
C SER A 64 2.20 -14.83 -10.07
N GLN A 65 1.38 -14.25 -9.19
CA GLN A 65 1.36 -14.62 -7.78
C GLN A 65 0.65 -15.95 -7.56
N VAL A 66 -0.48 -16.19 -8.22
CA VAL A 66 -1.20 -17.46 -8.16
C VAL A 66 -0.28 -18.61 -8.60
N LYS A 67 0.37 -18.47 -9.76
CA LYS A 67 1.36 -19.45 -10.25
C LYS A 67 2.51 -19.66 -9.27
N LYS A 68 3.04 -18.60 -8.66
CA LYS A 68 4.10 -18.70 -7.66
C LYS A 68 3.65 -19.50 -6.43
N VAL A 69 2.45 -19.26 -5.94
CA VAL A 69 1.91 -19.99 -4.79
C VAL A 69 1.70 -21.47 -5.12
N LEU A 70 1.13 -21.76 -6.30
CA LEU A 70 0.87 -23.12 -6.75
C LEU A 70 2.17 -23.89 -7.04
N GLU A 71 3.02 -23.36 -7.92
CA GLU A 71 4.16 -24.08 -8.50
C GLU A 71 5.41 -23.99 -7.64
N ARG A 72 5.73 -22.80 -7.12
CA ARG A 72 6.98 -22.57 -6.38
C ARG A 72 6.84 -22.94 -4.91
N PHE A 73 5.70 -22.63 -4.29
CA PHE A 73 5.45 -22.97 -2.88
C PHE A 73 4.74 -24.30 -2.70
N GLY A 74 4.14 -24.86 -3.77
CA GLY A 74 3.48 -26.16 -3.72
C GLY A 74 2.17 -26.16 -2.95
N CYS A 75 1.54 -25.00 -2.76
CA CYS A 75 0.28 -24.88 -2.03
C CYS A 75 -0.90 -25.26 -2.94
N LYS A 76 -1.88 -26.00 -2.41
CA LYS A 76 -3.05 -26.50 -3.16
C LYS A 76 -4.34 -25.83 -2.74
N ASP A 77 -4.60 -25.78 -1.43
CA ASP A 77 -5.80 -25.15 -0.87
C ASP A 77 -5.44 -23.78 -0.29
N VAL A 78 -5.79 -22.72 -1.03
CA VAL A 78 -5.29 -21.37 -0.74
C VAL A 78 -6.35 -20.31 -0.95
N THR A 79 -6.64 -19.55 0.10
CA THR A 79 -7.30 -18.26 -0.03
C THR A 79 -6.28 -17.15 -0.33
N ILE A 80 -6.51 -16.40 -1.41
CA ILE A 80 -5.77 -15.17 -1.72
C ILE A 80 -6.65 -13.95 -1.42
N VAL A 81 -6.14 -13.05 -0.59
CA VAL A 81 -6.79 -11.79 -0.25
C VAL A 81 -6.14 -10.66 -1.04
N GLY A 82 -6.93 -9.81 -1.69
CA GLY A 82 -6.42 -8.68 -2.45
C GLY A 82 -7.47 -7.60 -2.72
N ASP A 83 -7.01 -6.39 -3.07
CA ASP A 83 -7.91 -5.26 -3.32
C ASP A 83 -8.77 -5.48 -4.58
N ARG A 84 -9.94 -4.84 -4.61
CA ARG A 84 -10.91 -4.86 -5.71
C ARG A 84 -10.35 -4.34 -7.04
N GLY A 85 -9.31 -3.51 -6.97
CA GLY A 85 -8.61 -3.02 -8.16
C GLY A 85 -7.83 -4.12 -8.88
N MET A 86 -7.49 -5.19 -8.16
CA MET A 86 -6.60 -6.27 -8.58
C MET A 86 -7.36 -7.57 -8.87
N ILE A 87 -8.22 -8.02 -7.96
CA ILE A 87 -9.00 -9.25 -8.12
C ILE A 87 -10.34 -8.91 -8.76
N LYS A 88 -10.39 -8.97 -10.09
CA LYS A 88 -11.63 -8.80 -10.87
C LYS A 88 -12.18 -10.15 -11.33
N THR A 89 -13.35 -10.13 -11.98
CA THR A 89 -14.01 -11.34 -12.51
C THR A 89 -13.06 -12.24 -13.31
N VAL A 90 -12.29 -11.68 -14.24
CA VAL A 90 -11.32 -12.46 -15.05
C VAL A 90 -10.24 -13.13 -14.18
N GLN A 91 -9.78 -12.46 -13.11
CA GLN A 91 -8.80 -13.04 -12.20
C GLN A 91 -9.41 -14.17 -11.35
N ILE A 92 -10.65 -13.99 -10.92
CA ILE A 92 -11.41 -15.01 -10.17
C ILE A 92 -11.62 -16.25 -11.04
N GLU A 93 -12.09 -16.09 -12.28
CA GLU A 93 -12.33 -17.19 -13.23
C GLU A 93 -11.04 -17.92 -13.64
N SER A 94 -9.88 -17.28 -13.47
CA SER A 94 -8.57 -17.88 -13.76
C SER A 94 -7.94 -18.63 -12.57
N LEU A 95 -8.61 -18.66 -11.41
CA LEU A 95 -8.08 -19.35 -10.24
C LEU A 95 -8.06 -20.88 -10.47
N PRO A 96 -6.96 -21.56 -10.10
CA PRO A 96 -6.91 -23.02 -10.08
C PRO A 96 -7.93 -23.61 -9.10
N GLU A 97 -8.26 -24.89 -9.30
CA GLU A 97 -9.02 -25.65 -8.31
C GLU A 97 -8.32 -25.64 -6.94
N GLY A 98 -9.11 -25.49 -5.86
CA GLY A 98 -8.62 -25.33 -4.48
C GLY A 98 -8.18 -23.89 -4.12
N PHE A 99 -8.20 -22.95 -5.07
CA PHE A 99 -7.89 -21.55 -4.78
C PHE A 99 -9.17 -20.74 -4.58
N HIS A 100 -9.20 -20.01 -3.48
CA HIS A 100 -10.30 -19.15 -3.06
C HIS A 100 -9.86 -17.69 -3.04
N TYR A 101 -10.83 -16.76 -2.99
CA TYR A 101 -10.55 -15.34 -2.95
C TYR A 101 -11.32 -14.61 -1.87
N ILE A 102 -10.71 -13.55 -1.35
CA ILE A 102 -11.39 -12.51 -0.57
C ILE A 102 -11.02 -11.17 -1.19
N THR A 103 -12.02 -10.44 -1.69
CA THR A 103 -11.82 -9.10 -2.27
C THR A 103 -13.02 -8.21 -2.02
N ALA A 104 -12.94 -6.91 -2.30
CA ALA A 104 -14.11 -6.04 -2.26
C ALA A 104 -14.73 -5.86 -3.65
N ILE A 105 -15.96 -5.38 -3.71
CA ILE A 105 -16.58 -4.92 -4.96
C ILE A 105 -16.60 -3.39 -5.06
N THR A 106 -16.75 -2.90 -6.28
CA THR A 106 -16.83 -1.47 -6.58
C THR A 106 -18.24 -0.94 -6.31
N LYS A 107 -18.38 0.38 -6.11
CA LYS A 107 -19.69 1.01 -5.92
C LYS A 107 -20.68 0.72 -7.09
N PRO A 108 -20.25 0.82 -8.37
CA PRO A 108 -21.14 0.44 -9.48
C PRO A 108 -21.59 -1.02 -9.46
N GLN A 109 -20.75 -1.94 -8.95
CA GLN A 109 -21.17 -3.33 -8.76
C GLN A 109 -22.19 -3.48 -7.63
N ILE A 110 -22.01 -2.75 -6.52
CA ILE A 110 -23.01 -2.70 -5.43
C ILE A 110 -24.35 -2.17 -5.98
N GLU A 111 -24.33 -1.05 -6.70
CA GLU A 111 -25.53 -0.47 -7.34
C GLU A 111 -26.19 -1.46 -8.30
N SER A 112 -25.41 -2.15 -9.14
CA SER A 112 -25.94 -3.17 -10.04
C SER A 112 -26.63 -4.33 -9.30
N LEU A 113 -26.05 -4.79 -8.19
CA LEU A 113 -26.65 -5.86 -7.38
C LEU A 113 -27.90 -5.38 -6.62
N ILE A 114 -27.93 -4.10 -6.20
CA ILE A 114 -29.13 -3.48 -5.62
C ILE A 114 -30.24 -3.42 -6.67
N ASN A 115 -29.94 -2.98 -7.88
CA ASN A 115 -30.91 -2.88 -8.98
C ASN A 115 -31.46 -4.24 -9.41
N LYS A 116 -30.68 -5.32 -9.24
CA LYS A 116 -31.12 -6.70 -9.46
C LYS A 116 -31.92 -7.28 -8.29
N GLY A 117 -32.05 -6.56 -7.17
CA GLY A 117 -32.71 -7.04 -5.96
C GLY A 117 -31.91 -8.03 -5.12
N ILE A 118 -30.63 -8.26 -5.44
CA ILE A 118 -29.75 -9.19 -4.73
C ILE A 118 -29.27 -8.56 -3.42
N LEU A 119 -28.86 -7.28 -3.47
CA LEU A 119 -28.50 -6.51 -2.28
C LEU A 119 -29.62 -5.52 -1.93
N GLN A 120 -29.81 -5.26 -0.64
CA GLN A 120 -30.70 -4.19 -0.17
C GLN A 120 -29.89 -3.13 0.55
N LEU A 121 -30.18 -1.85 0.31
CA LEU A 121 -29.48 -0.73 0.96
C LEU A 121 -29.56 -0.80 2.49
N GLY A 122 -30.67 -1.29 3.03
CA GLY A 122 -30.87 -1.46 4.47
C GLY A 122 -29.90 -2.45 5.14
N LEU A 123 -29.22 -3.31 4.36
CA LEU A 123 -28.27 -4.29 4.88
C LEU A 123 -26.87 -3.69 5.12
N PHE A 124 -26.64 -2.44 4.70
CA PHE A 124 -25.40 -1.73 4.99
C PHE A 124 -25.48 -1.03 6.35
N GLU A 125 -25.21 -1.78 7.41
CA GLU A 125 -25.16 -1.29 8.79
C GLU A 125 -23.73 -1.17 9.33
N GLU A 126 -23.60 -0.63 10.55
CA GLU A 126 -22.30 -0.61 11.24
C GLU A 126 -21.81 -2.03 11.57
N LYS A 127 -22.75 -2.92 11.91
CA LYS A 127 -22.50 -4.35 12.11
C LYS A 127 -22.39 -5.05 10.77
N LEU A 128 -21.70 -6.19 10.76
CA LEU A 128 -21.57 -7.01 9.56
C LEU A 128 -22.90 -7.67 9.24
N CYS A 129 -23.28 -7.60 7.98
CA CYS A 129 -24.39 -8.37 7.43
C CYS A 129 -23.85 -9.24 6.30
N GLU A 130 -24.45 -10.41 6.09
CA GLU A 130 -24.05 -11.34 5.04
C GLU A 130 -25.24 -11.68 4.14
N ILE A 131 -24.96 -11.81 2.86
CA ILE A 131 -25.88 -12.30 1.84
C ILE A 131 -25.14 -13.32 0.98
N LYS A 132 -25.81 -14.42 0.64
CA LYS A 132 -25.32 -15.41 -0.32
C LYS A 132 -26.13 -15.32 -1.62
N ASP A 133 -25.43 -15.34 -2.75
CA ASP A 133 -25.96 -15.34 -4.11
C ASP A 133 -25.22 -16.43 -4.88
N ASP A 134 -25.90 -17.56 -5.12
CA ASP A 134 -25.30 -18.82 -5.57
C ASP A 134 -24.11 -19.23 -4.67
N GLU A 135 -22.93 -19.49 -5.26
CA GLU A 135 -21.69 -19.87 -4.57
C GLU A 135 -20.92 -18.67 -4.00
N VAL A 136 -21.46 -17.46 -4.10
CA VAL A 136 -20.76 -16.22 -3.72
C VAL A 136 -21.39 -15.62 -2.47
N ARG A 137 -20.56 -15.31 -1.48
CA ARG A 137 -20.94 -14.58 -0.28
C ARG A 137 -20.52 -13.13 -0.37
N TYR A 138 -21.42 -12.25 0.06
CA TYR A 138 -21.22 -10.81 0.19
C TYR A 138 -21.32 -10.39 1.64
N ILE A 139 -20.21 -9.89 2.20
CA ILE A 139 -20.15 -9.35 3.55
C ILE A 139 -20.24 -7.83 3.46
N LEU A 140 -21.32 -7.28 3.97
CA LEU A 140 -21.68 -5.87 3.85
C LEU A 140 -21.38 -5.12 5.13
N ARG A 141 -20.90 -3.88 4.99
CA ARG A 141 -20.74 -2.96 6.11
C ARG A 141 -20.78 -1.50 5.65
N ARG A 142 -21.30 -0.65 6.52
CA ARG A 142 -21.17 0.80 6.46
C ARG A 142 -20.24 1.29 7.55
N ASN A 143 -19.13 1.90 7.15
CA ASN A 143 -18.23 2.55 8.10
C ASN A 143 -18.68 4.01 8.34
N PRO A 144 -19.14 4.36 9.55
CA PRO A 144 -19.67 5.69 9.84
C PRO A 144 -18.62 6.79 9.73
N VAL A 145 -17.38 6.51 10.15
CA VAL A 145 -16.25 7.45 10.03
C VAL A 145 -15.95 7.75 8.56
N ARG A 146 -15.89 6.71 7.72
CA ARG A 146 -15.72 6.88 6.27
C ARG A 146 -16.89 7.63 5.64
N ALA A 147 -18.13 7.39 6.08
CA ALA A 147 -19.28 8.11 5.58
C ALA A 147 -19.16 9.63 5.86
N GLU A 148 -18.75 9.99 7.08
CA GLU A 148 -18.52 11.38 7.47
C GLU A 148 -17.37 12.02 6.68
N GLU A 149 -16.23 11.33 6.51
CA GLU A 149 -15.11 11.80 5.70
C GLU A 149 -15.51 12.07 4.24
N MET A 150 -16.31 11.18 3.65
CA MET A 150 -16.83 11.32 2.29
C MET A 150 -17.76 12.52 2.17
N SER A 151 -18.65 12.72 3.14
CA SER A 151 -19.54 13.88 3.21
C SER A 151 -18.75 15.19 3.31
N LYS A 152 -17.77 15.28 4.23
CA LYS A 152 -16.89 16.45 4.36
C LYS A 152 -16.11 16.74 3.08
N THR A 153 -15.59 15.69 2.44
CA THR A 153 -14.87 15.81 1.16
C THR A 153 -15.79 16.34 0.06
N ARG A 154 -17.05 15.87 0.01
CA ARG A 154 -18.05 16.33 -0.95
C ARG A 154 -18.34 17.83 -0.77
N VAL A 155 -18.59 18.27 0.47
CA VAL A 155 -18.79 19.69 0.81
C VAL A 155 -17.58 20.54 0.43
N SER A 156 -16.37 20.08 0.74
CA SER A 156 -15.13 20.80 0.40
C SER A 156 -14.95 20.98 -1.12
N LYS A 157 -15.26 19.94 -1.90
CA LYS A 157 -15.23 20.01 -3.37
C LYS A 157 -16.27 21.00 -3.92
N LEU A 158 -17.48 21.00 -3.36
CA LEU A 158 -18.54 21.93 -3.73
C LEU A 158 -18.12 23.39 -3.48
N GLN A 159 -17.58 23.68 -2.28
CA GLN A 159 -17.04 25.01 -1.96
C GLN A 159 -15.89 25.42 -2.89
N SER A 160 -15.08 24.45 -3.35
CA SER A 160 -14.00 24.71 -4.31
C SER A 160 -14.52 25.15 -5.68
N ILE A 161 -15.60 24.53 -6.17
CA ILE A 161 -16.21 24.90 -7.46
C ILE A 161 -16.99 26.21 -7.36
N GLU A 162 -17.67 26.47 -6.24
CA GLU A 162 -18.33 27.76 -5.97
C GLU A 162 -17.34 28.92 -6.00
N LYS A 163 -16.21 28.79 -5.28
CA LYS A 163 -15.13 29.80 -5.31
C LYS A 163 -14.54 29.98 -6.70
N TYR A 164 -14.50 28.92 -7.51
CA TYR A 164 -14.00 29.01 -8.89
C TYR A 164 -14.98 29.76 -9.81
N ILE A 165 -16.29 29.52 -9.65
CA ILE A 165 -17.35 30.19 -10.39
C ILE A 165 -17.39 31.69 -10.05
N VAL A 166 -17.27 32.06 -8.77
CA VAL A 166 -17.18 33.48 -8.37
C VAL A 166 -16.04 34.17 -9.11
N LYS A 167 -14.84 33.58 -9.14
CA LYS A 167 -13.70 34.12 -9.88
C LYS A 167 -13.96 34.23 -11.39
N LYS A 168 -14.62 33.24 -12.00
CA LYS A 168 -14.97 33.26 -13.42
C LYS A 168 -15.99 34.35 -13.73
N ASN A 169 -17.01 34.52 -12.91
CA ASN A 169 -18.02 35.56 -13.08
C ASN A 169 -17.41 36.97 -12.92
N SER A 170 -16.53 37.18 -11.93
CA SER A 170 -15.76 38.43 -11.81
C SER A 170 -14.95 38.72 -13.08
N TYR A 171 -14.22 37.73 -13.59
CA TYR A 171 -13.43 37.88 -14.82
C TYR A 171 -14.29 38.19 -16.06
N LEU A 172 -15.44 37.54 -16.21
CA LEU A 172 -16.39 37.79 -17.31
C LEU A 172 -17.00 39.21 -17.24
N LYS A 173 -17.18 39.75 -16.02
CA LYS A 173 -17.64 41.12 -15.79
C LYS A 173 -16.56 42.16 -16.16
N GLU A 174 -15.31 41.90 -15.80
CA GLU A 174 -14.17 42.79 -16.10
C GLU A 174 -13.75 42.75 -17.58
N HIS A 175 -14.04 41.65 -18.29
CA HIS A 175 -13.66 41.46 -19.68
C HIS A 175 -14.86 41.09 -20.57
N PRO A 176 -15.63 42.08 -21.07
CA PRO A 176 -16.85 41.85 -21.86
C PRO A 176 -16.65 41.02 -23.15
N LYS A 177 -15.45 41.07 -23.76
CA LYS A 177 -15.11 40.28 -24.96
C LYS A 177 -14.77 38.82 -24.68
N SER A 178 -14.68 38.42 -23.42
CA SER A 178 -14.41 37.03 -23.05
C SER A 178 -15.58 36.11 -23.39
N SER A 179 -15.25 34.92 -23.88
CA SER A 179 -16.24 33.89 -24.22
C SER A 179 -16.79 33.23 -22.95
N VAL A 180 -18.11 33.36 -22.74
CA VAL A 180 -18.84 32.68 -21.66
C VAL A 180 -18.88 31.17 -21.89
N SER A 181 -19.04 30.73 -23.15
CA SER A 181 -19.03 29.31 -23.51
C SER A 181 -17.73 28.61 -23.11
N LYS A 182 -16.57 29.25 -23.31
CA LYS A 182 -15.27 28.71 -22.86
C LYS A 182 -15.13 28.69 -21.34
N ALA A 183 -15.71 29.68 -20.65
CA ALA A 183 -15.78 29.67 -19.19
C ALA A 183 -16.66 28.53 -18.67
N LEU A 184 -17.80 28.28 -19.31
CA LEU A 184 -18.71 27.18 -18.99
C LEU A 184 -18.03 25.82 -19.21
N GLU A 185 -17.39 25.62 -20.36
CA GLU A 185 -16.63 24.40 -20.71
C GLU A 185 -15.55 24.09 -19.66
N THR A 186 -14.65 25.06 -19.40
CA THR A 186 -13.57 24.86 -18.41
C THR A 186 -14.08 24.63 -16.98
N THR A 187 -15.25 25.16 -16.65
CA THR A 187 -15.90 24.92 -15.35
C THR A 187 -16.51 23.52 -15.29
N ARG A 188 -17.15 23.06 -16.36
CA ARG A 188 -17.67 21.68 -16.48
C ARG A 188 -16.56 20.64 -16.44
N GLU A 189 -15.44 20.85 -17.14
CA GLU A 189 -14.25 19.99 -17.03
C GLU A 189 -13.74 19.89 -15.59
N ARG A 190 -13.72 21.02 -14.87
CA ARG A 190 -13.32 21.05 -13.47
C ARG A 190 -14.33 20.30 -12.59
N LEU A 191 -15.63 20.41 -12.88
CA LEU A 191 -16.70 19.70 -12.18
C LEU A 191 -16.54 18.18 -12.31
N THR A 192 -16.33 17.69 -13.54
CA THR A 192 -16.06 16.27 -13.82
C THR A 192 -14.80 15.78 -13.13
N ARG A 193 -13.73 16.59 -13.14
CA ARG A 193 -12.49 16.25 -12.41
C ARG A 193 -12.70 16.15 -10.91
N LEU A 194 -13.61 16.95 -10.33
CA LEU A 194 -13.98 16.87 -8.92
C LEU A 194 -14.97 15.73 -8.61
N LYS A 195 -15.54 15.08 -9.64
CA LYS A 195 -16.59 14.06 -9.55
C LYS A 195 -17.87 14.58 -8.89
N LEU A 196 -18.33 15.75 -9.34
CA LEU A 196 -19.56 16.40 -8.86
C LEU A 196 -20.67 16.41 -9.93
N ASP A 197 -20.32 16.05 -11.17
CA ASP A 197 -21.17 16.08 -12.37
C ASP A 197 -22.39 15.16 -12.31
N GLY A 198 -22.43 14.23 -11.35
CA GLY A 198 -23.60 13.36 -11.13
C GLY A 198 -24.79 14.03 -10.42
N TRP A 199 -24.58 15.16 -9.72
CA TRP A 199 -25.65 15.84 -8.95
C TRP A 199 -25.51 17.37 -8.95
N VAL A 200 -24.50 17.90 -9.64
CA VAL A 200 -24.30 19.34 -9.83
C VAL A 200 -24.32 19.64 -11.32
N GLN A 201 -25.05 20.68 -11.70
CA GLN A 201 -25.03 21.22 -13.05
C GLN A 201 -24.60 22.70 -13.01
N ILE A 202 -24.05 23.16 -14.13
CA ILE A 202 -23.67 24.56 -14.31
C ILE A 202 -24.50 25.11 -15.45
N LYS A 203 -25.32 26.10 -15.14
CA LYS A 203 -26.14 26.87 -16.07
C LYS A 203 -25.51 28.24 -16.32
N GLU A 204 -25.73 28.75 -17.52
CA GLU A 204 -25.42 30.12 -17.88
C GLU A 204 -26.71 30.94 -17.83
N GLU A 205 -26.68 32.07 -17.14
CA GLU A 205 -27.76 33.04 -17.09
C GLU A 205 -27.16 34.45 -17.03
N ASP A 206 -27.58 35.36 -17.91
CA ASP A 206 -27.09 36.74 -17.98
C ASP A 206 -25.55 36.87 -18.00
N ARG A 207 -24.87 36.02 -18.78
CA ARG A 207 -23.40 35.93 -18.87
C ARG A 207 -22.72 35.61 -17.52
N THR A 208 -23.47 35.04 -16.59
CA THR A 208 -22.96 34.52 -15.31
C THR A 208 -23.17 33.01 -15.25
N LEU A 209 -22.20 32.32 -14.67
CA LEU A 209 -22.29 30.90 -14.38
C LEU A 209 -22.97 30.71 -13.01
N LYS A 210 -24.00 29.89 -12.96
CA LYS A 210 -24.71 29.51 -11.73
C LYS A 210 -24.65 28.00 -11.53
N ILE A 211 -24.60 27.60 -10.26
CA ILE A 211 -24.68 26.20 -9.85
C ILE A 211 -26.14 25.85 -9.65
N GLU A 212 -26.54 24.72 -10.21
CA GLU A 212 -27.80 24.04 -9.89
C GLU A 212 -27.48 22.69 -9.27
N ARG A 213 -28.20 22.33 -8.21
CA ARG A 213 -28.00 21.09 -7.46
C ARG A 213 -29.22 20.22 -7.62
N ASP A 214 -28.97 18.96 -7.91
CA ASP A 214 -29.96 17.90 -7.85
C ASP A 214 -29.89 17.27 -6.46
N GLU A 215 -30.79 17.69 -5.57
CA GLU A 215 -30.83 17.23 -4.18
C GLU A 215 -31.23 15.74 -4.08
N GLU A 216 -32.01 15.22 -5.04
CA GLU A 216 -32.38 13.81 -5.09
C GLU A 216 -31.18 12.95 -5.48
N ALA A 217 -30.49 13.30 -6.56
CA ALA A 217 -29.26 12.61 -6.99
C ALA A 217 -28.15 12.71 -5.93
N LEU A 218 -28.05 13.84 -5.21
CA LEU A 218 -27.14 13.99 -4.07
C LEU A 218 -27.49 13.01 -2.95
N LYS A 219 -28.77 12.92 -2.58
CA LYS A 219 -29.26 12.03 -1.53
C LYS A 219 -28.97 10.58 -1.91
N GLU A 220 -29.26 10.18 -3.14
CA GLU A 220 -28.96 8.85 -3.67
C GLU A 220 -27.46 8.51 -3.58
N ALA A 221 -26.60 9.40 -4.09
CA ALA A 221 -25.15 9.22 -4.03
C ALA A 221 -24.61 9.14 -2.59
N SER A 222 -25.30 9.76 -1.63
CA SER A 222 -24.93 9.78 -0.22
C SER A 222 -25.30 8.49 0.53
N TYR A 223 -26.29 7.72 0.07
CA TYR A 223 -26.66 6.46 0.72
C TYR A 223 -25.51 5.46 0.75
N LEU A 224 -24.71 5.43 -0.32
CA LEU A 224 -23.53 4.56 -0.42
C LEU A 224 -22.28 5.16 0.24
N ASP A 225 -22.39 6.24 1.00
CA ASP A 225 -21.28 6.78 1.77
C ASP A 225 -20.88 5.82 2.90
N GLY A 226 -19.59 5.48 2.94
CA GLY A 226 -19.03 4.51 3.87
C GLY A 226 -19.41 3.05 3.61
N CYS A 227 -20.27 2.77 2.63
CA CYS A 227 -20.69 1.42 2.28
C CYS A 227 -19.60 0.69 1.47
N TYR A 228 -19.29 -0.54 1.87
CA TYR A 228 -18.46 -1.47 1.12
C TYR A 228 -18.96 -2.89 1.32
N ALA A 229 -18.68 -3.72 0.32
CA ALA A 229 -19.05 -5.13 0.29
C ALA A 229 -17.82 -5.95 -0.07
N ILE A 230 -17.52 -6.94 0.77
CA ILE A 230 -16.50 -7.97 0.52
C ILE A 230 -17.19 -9.12 -0.19
N LYS A 231 -16.51 -9.71 -1.16
CA LYS A 231 -16.94 -10.82 -2.00
C LYS A 231 -15.97 -11.98 -1.81
N THR A 232 -16.49 -13.17 -1.56
CA THR A 232 -15.72 -14.40 -1.42
C THR A 232 -16.53 -15.62 -1.90
N ASP A 233 -15.82 -16.68 -2.26
CA ASP A 233 -16.34 -18.01 -2.60
C ASP A 233 -16.14 -19.02 -1.45
N LEU A 234 -15.57 -18.62 -0.32
CA LEU A 234 -15.41 -19.49 0.85
C LEU A 234 -16.76 -19.81 1.47
N GLU A 235 -16.99 -21.06 1.83
CA GLU A 235 -18.22 -21.47 2.52
C GLU A 235 -18.23 -21.03 3.99
N GLU A 236 -19.41 -20.97 4.61
CA GLU A 236 -19.57 -20.49 5.99
C GLU A 236 -18.82 -21.37 7.01
N ASN A 237 -18.73 -22.67 6.74
CA ASN A 237 -17.96 -23.63 7.55
C ASN A 237 -16.44 -23.47 7.41
N GLU A 238 -15.95 -22.87 6.33
CA GLU A 238 -14.53 -22.61 6.09
C GLU A 238 -14.09 -21.29 6.70
N ALA A 239 -14.93 -20.26 6.57
CA ALA A 239 -14.71 -18.96 7.18
C ALA A 239 -16.03 -18.24 7.49
N ASP A 240 -16.26 -17.94 8.76
CA ASP A 240 -17.41 -17.14 9.17
C ASP A 240 -17.31 -15.68 8.68
N THR A 241 -18.42 -14.95 8.77
CA THR A 241 -18.53 -13.55 8.33
C THR A 241 -17.46 -12.63 8.95
N ASN A 242 -17.15 -12.83 10.24
CA ASN A 242 -16.18 -12.00 10.96
C ASN A 242 -14.77 -12.31 10.48
N LEU A 243 -14.43 -13.59 10.32
CA LEU A 243 -13.13 -14.03 9.86
C LEU A 243 -12.83 -13.49 8.45
N VAL A 244 -13.80 -13.58 7.52
CA VAL A 244 -13.63 -13.01 6.17
C VAL A 244 -13.39 -11.49 6.24
N HIS A 245 -14.13 -10.80 7.10
CA HIS A 245 -13.96 -9.36 7.30
C HIS A 245 -12.59 -8.98 7.89
N GLU A 246 -12.13 -9.72 8.89
CA GLU A 246 -10.81 -9.54 9.51
C GLU A 246 -9.70 -9.78 8.51
N ARG A 247 -9.77 -10.87 7.74
CA ARG A 247 -8.75 -11.20 6.72
C ARG A 247 -8.67 -10.19 5.61
N TYR A 248 -9.80 -9.62 5.18
CA TYR A 248 -9.79 -8.50 4.26
C TYR A 248 -9.10 -7.25 4.87
N LYS A 249 -9.33 -6.97 6.15
CA LYS A 249 -8.67 -5.86 6.85
C LYS A 249 -7.17 -6.07 7.02
N ASP A 250 -6.70 -7.31 7.08
CA ASP A 250 -5.28 -7.65 7.19
C ASP A 250 -4.46 -7.17 5.97
N LEU A 251 -5.09 -6.84 4.83
CA LEU A 251 -4.43 -6.13 3.72
C LEU A 251 -3.72 -4.84 4.16
N THR A 252 -4.21 -4.20 5.23
CA THR A 252 -3.57 -3.03 5.85
C THR A 252 -2.13 -3.33 6.31
N GLU A 253 -1.82 -4.57 6.68
CA GLU A 253 -0.46 -4.97 7.06
C GLU A 253 0.49 -4.95 5.85
N VAL A 254 0.00 -5.31 4.65
CA VAL A 254 0.79 -5.22 3.40
C VAL A 254 1.02 -3.76 3.02
N GLU A 255 0.00 -2.91 3.15
CA GLU A 255 0.13 -1.46 2.94
C GLU A 255 1.14 -0.82 3.91
N LYS A 256 1.11 -1.24 5.18
CA LYS A 256 2.06 -0.80 6.21
C LYS A 256 3.48 -1.26 5.88
N ALA A 257 3.64 -2.51 5.46
CA ALA A 257 4.91 -3.04 5.00
C ALA A 257 5.49 -2.23 3.83
N PHE A 258 4.66 -1.87 2.84
CA PHE A 258 5.10 -0.98 1.76
C PHE A 258 5.52 0.41 2.25
N ARG A 259 4.77 1.00 3.19
CA ARG A 259 5.08 2.31 3.76
C ARG A 259 6.44 2.32 4.45
N ASP A 260 6.71 1.31 5.27
CA ASP A 260 7.95 1.13 6.01
C ASP A 260 9.15 0.91 5.07
N CYS A 261 8.96 0.06 4.05
CA CYS A 261 9.95 -0.19 3.01
C CYS A 261 10.33 1.10 2.26
N LYS A 262 9.34 1.93 1.95
CA LYS A 262 9.51 3.08 1.06
C LYS A 262 10.09 4.31 1.73
N THR A 263 9.71 4.58 2.98
CA THR A 263 9.77 5.95 3.51
C THR A 263 10.31 6.03 4.92
N VAL A 264 10.00 5.06 5.77
CA VAL A 264 10.27 5.17 7.22
C VAL A 264 11.64 4.59 7.56
N ASN A 265 11.97 3.39 7.07
CA ASN A 265 13.13 2.67 7.59
C ASN A 265 14.18 2.25 6.55
N LEU A 266 13.80 2.02 5.28
CA LEU A 266 14.61 1.21 4.36
C LEU A 266 14.96 1.86 3.04
N GLU A 267 14.57 3.12 2.84
CA GLU A 267 14.95 3.93 1.68
C GLU A 267 14.99 3.16 0.36
N VAL A 268 13.93 2.41 0.01
CA VAL A 268 13.77 1.88 -1.37
C VAL A 268 13.98 3.00 -2.39
N ARG A 269 13.70 4.23 -1.97
CA ARG A 269 13.72 5.45 -2.75
C ARG A 269 14.97 6.28 -2.45
N PRO A 270 15.60 6.85 -3.50
CA PRO A 270 15.31 6.62 -4.91
C PRO A 270 15.93 5.31 -5.45
N VAL A 271 15.26 4.65 -6.38
CA VAL A 271 15.82 3.45 -7.05
C VAL A 271 16.84 3.91 -8.10
N TYR A 272 18.13 3.65 -7.84
CA TYR A 272 19.25 4.04 -8.73
C TYR A 272 19.78 2.91 -9.62
N VAL A 273 19.43 1.66 -9.30
CA VAL A 273 19.83 0.47 -10.07
C VAL A 273 19.20 0.47 -11.46
N ARG A 274 19.86 -0.17 -12.43
CA ARG A 274 19.45 -0.15 -13.85
C ARG A 274 19.13 -1.53 -14.43
N LYS A 275 19.96 -2.52 -14.12
CA LYS A 275 19.82 -3.89 -14.63
C LYS A 275 18.64 -4.60 -13.98
N GLU A 276 18.12 -5.62 -14.67
CA GLU A 276 17.03 -6.48 -14.19
C GLU A 276 17.36 -7.09 -12.82
N ASP A 277 18.47 -7.84 -12.74
CA ASP A 277 18.90 -8.53 -11.52
C ASP A 277 19.17 -7.58 -10.37
N SER A 278 19.81 -6.43 -10.65
CA SER A 278 20.09 -5.43 -9.61
C SER A 278 18.81 -4.79 -9.08
N THR A 279 17.77 -4.65 -9.91
CA THR A 279 16.48 -4.10 -9.48
C THR A 279 15.72 -5.09 -8.62
N ARG A 280 15.65 -6.36 -9.05
CA ARG A 280 15.07 -7.44 -8.24
C ARG A 280 15.81 -7.62 -6.92
N GLY A 281 17.14 -7.64 -6.96
CA GLY A 281 17.98 -7.77 -5.76
C GLY A 281 17.81 -6.62 -4.78
N HIS A 282 17.68 -5.38 -5.26
CA HIS A 282 17.40 -4.22 -4.40
C HIS A 282 16.08 -4.38 -3.65
N VAL A 283 14.99 -4.70 -4.36
CA VAL A 283 13.67 -4.89 -3.75
C VAL A 283 13.67 -6.08 -2.78
N PHE A 284 14.37 -7.16 -3.13
CA PHE A 284 14.50 -8.33 -2.25
C PHE A 284 15.25 -8.01 -0.94
N VAL A 285 16.37 -7.28 -1.01
CA VAL A 285 17.12 -6.87 0.19
C VAL A 285 16.28 -5.96 1.08
N VAL A 286 15.50 -5.06 0.49
CA VAL A 286 14.55 -4.24 1.25
C VAL A 286 13.52 -5.12 1.96
N MET A 287 12.92 -6.09 1.27
CA MET A 287 11.96 -7.01 1.89
C MET A 287 12.57 -7.72 3.11
N LEU A 288 13.80 -8.24 2.98
CA LEU A 288 14.51 -8.88 4.10
C LEU A 288 14.78 -7.92 5.26
N ALA A 289 15.21 -6.69 4.95
CA ALA A 289 15.45 -5.68 5.96
C ALA A 289 14.14 -5.28 6.68
N TYR A 290 13.00 -5.30 5.98
CA TYR A 290 11.69 -5.06 6.57
C TYR A 290 11.28 -6.17 7.54
N MET A 291 11.54 -7.44 7.21
CA MET A 291 11.32 -8.55 8.14
C MET A 291 12.09 -8.35 9.46
N ILE A 292 13.34 -7.84 9.38
CA ILE A 292 14.13 -7.50 10.58
C ILE A 292 13.45 -6.39 11.38
N ILE A 293 13.08 -5.27 10.76
CA ILE A 293 12.39 -4.15 11.44
C ILE A 293 11.08 -4.60 12.09
N ARG A 294 10.33 -5.47 11.40
CA ARG A 294 9.09 -6.03 11.93
C ARG A 294 9.34 -6.87 13.17
N ARG A 295 10.40 -7.69 13.18
CA ARG A 295 10.82 -8.46 14.34
C ARG A 295 11.25 -7.55 15.50
N LEU A 296 12.04 -6.51 15.23
CA LEU A 296 12.44 -5.51 16.22
C LEU A 296 11.21 -4.83 16.83
N ARG A 297 10.28 -4.35 16.00
CA ARG A 297 9.05 -3.69 16.45
C ARG A 297 8.18 -4.59 17.34
N ARG A 298 8.08 -5.88 17.01
CA ARG A 298 7.35 -6.86 17.83
C ARG A 298 8.02 -7.07 19.18
N ALA A 299 9.34 -7.24 19.20
CA ALA A 299 10.10 -7.41 20.44
C ALA A 299 10.06 -6.16 21.32
N TRP A 300 10.11 -4.97 20.72
CA TRP A 300 10.16 -3.69 21.42
C TRP A 300 8.79 -3.04 21.64
N LYS A 301 7.69 -3.77 21.41
CA LYS A 301 6.31 -3.25 21.51
C LYS A 301 5.98 -2.60 22.87
N ASN A 302 6.60 -3.08 23.94
CA ASN A 302 6.34 -2.61 25.31
C ASN A 302 7.28 -1.48 25.75
N PHE A 303 8.17 -1.03 24.88
CA PHE A 303 9.08 0.08 25.14
C PHE A 303 8.53 1.36 24.50
N ASP A 304 8.72 2.50 25.17
CA ASP A 304 8.35 3.81 24.64
C ASP A 304 9.46 4.36 23.73
N LEU A 305 9.68 3.68 22.59
CA LEU A 305 10.67 4.07 21.59
C LEU A 305 10.36 3.51 20.20
N THR A 306 10.90 4.17 19.18
CA THR A 306 10.91 3.73 17.79
C THR A 306 12.02 2.70 17.51
N VAL A 307 11.90 1.97 16.39
CA VAL A 307 12.93 0.99 16.00
C VAL A 307 14.26 1.69 15.72
N GLU A 308 14.21 2.89 15.16
CA GLU A 308 15.37 3.72 14.86
C GLU A 308 16.10 4.14 16.14
N GLU A 309 15.37 4.57 17.16
CA GLU A 309 15.93 4.93 18.47
C GLU A 309 16.55 3.71 19.16
N GLY A 310 15.86 2.56 19.14
CA GLY A 310 16.39 1.32 19.69
C GLY A 310 17.68 0.88 18.99
N LEU A 311 17.72 0.95 17.65
CA LEU A 311 18.93 0.69 16.88
C LEU A 311 20.05 1.69 17.24
N ALA A 312 19.74 2.98 17.35
CA ALA A 312 20.71 4.00 17.75
C ALA A 312 21.31 3.69 19.13
N GLN A 313 20.51 3.24 20.11
CA GLN A 313 21.03 2.79 21.40
C GLN A 313 21.95 1.58 21.25
N LEU A 314 21.61 0.60 20.42
CA LEU A 314 22.46 -0.57 20.19
C LEU A 314 23.79 -0.22 19.48
N THR A 315 23.84 0.85 18.67
CA THR A 315 25.12 1.31 18.07
C THR A 315 26.16 1.74 19.09
N THR A 316 25.77 1.98 20.35
CA THR A 316 26.71 2.31 21.43
C THR A 316 27.50 1.10 21.93
N ILE A 317 27.12 -0.13 21.54
CA ILE A 317 27.81 -1.36 21.89
C ILE A 317 29.07 -1.49 21.00
N CYS A 318 30.23 -1.35 21.62
CA CYS A 318 31.54 -1.43 20.95
C CYS A 318 32.36 -2.59 21.48
N SER A 319 33.09 -3.31 20.63
CA SER A 319 34.10 -4.28 21.07
C SER A 319 35.35 -3.57 21.61
N MET A 320 35.91 -4.05 22.72
CA MET A 320 37.19 -3.60 23.25
C MET A 320 38.26 -4.67 23.03
N GLU A 321 39.44 -4.28 22.59
CA GLU A 321 40.60 -5.18 22.53
C GLU A 321 41.30 -5.21 23.90
N VAL A 322 41.39 -6.40 24.49
CA VAL A 322 42.10 -6.64 25.74
C VAL A 322 43.42 -7.31 25.40
N THR A 323 44.52 -6.64 25.74
CA THR A 323 45.88 -7.18 25.57
C THR A 323 46.43 -7.61 26.93
N ILE A 324 46.92 -8.85 27.02
CA ILE A 324 47.52 -9.36 28.27
C ILE A 324 48.96 -8.86 28.34
N LYS A 325 49.28 -8.01 29.34
CA LYS A 325 50.65 -7.49 29.54
C LYS A 325 51.64 -8.66 29.65
N GLY A 326 52.67 -8.64 28.81
CA GLY A 326 53.72 -9.67 28.78
C GLY A 326 53.44 -10.87 27.86
N GLN A 327 52.27 -10.94 27.20
CA GLN A 327 51.94 -11.98 26.23
C GLN A 327 51.58 -11.38 24.86
N LYS A 328 51.92 -12.06 23.76
CA LYS A 328 51.46 -11.68 22.39
C LYS A 328 50.02 -12.12 22.11
N ALA A 329 49.17 -12.15 23.14
CA ALA A 329 47.79 -12.57 23.05
C ALA A 329 46.85 -11.37 23.27
N SER A 330 45.95 -11.14 22.32
CA SER A 330 44.83 -10.21 22.46
C SER A 330 43.50 -10.91 22.19
N CYS A 331 42.46 -10.47 22.88
CA CYS A 331 41.09 -10.91 22.62
C CYS A 331 40.16 -9.71 22.52
N GLN A 332 39.08 -9.84 21.75
CA GLN A 332 38.04 -8.83 21.71
C GLN A 332 36.94 -9.21 22.69
N LYS A 333 36.64 -8.31 23.62
CA LYS A 333 35.57 -8.46 24.61
C LYS A 333 34.48 -7.44 24.33
N ILE A 334 33.23 -7.86 24.45
CA ILE A 334 32.09 -6.93 24.41
C ILE A 334 31.85 -6.47 25.86
N PRO A 335 31.93 -5.16 26.17
CA PRO A 335 31.60 -4.63 27.48
C PRO A 335 30.14 -4.91 27.81
N ARG A 336 29.82 -4.99 29.10
CA ARG A 336 28.42 -5.10 29.54
C ARG A 336 27.64 -3.89 29.00
N PRO A 337 26.56 -4.11 28.21
CA PRO A 337 25.75 -3.01 27.70
C PRO A 337 25.15 -2.18 28.83
N ARG A 338 24.80 -0.93 28.53
CA ARG A 338 23.98 -0.09 29.42
C ARG A 338 22.62 -0.77 29.63
N GLN A 339 21.94 -0.43 30.72
CA GLN A 339 20.66 -1.04 31.11
C GLN A 339 19.65 -1.07 29.95
N GLN A 340 19.39 0.08 29.31
CA GLN A 340 18.44 0.16 28.19
C GLN A 340 18.85 -0.76 27.02
N SER A 341 20.11 -0.76 26.61
CA SER A 341 20.61 -1.65 25.54
C SER A 341 20.51 -3.14 25.92
N HIS A 342 20.69 -3.46 27.21
CA HIS A 342 20.52 -4.82 27.72
C HIS A 342 19.05 -5.26 27.64
N GLU A 343 18.12 -4.44 28.11
CA GLU A 343 16.68 -4.71 28.06
C GLU A 343 16.20 -4.90 26.60
N LEU A 344 16.71 -4.09 25.67
CA LEU A 344 16.41 -4.24 24.24
C LEU A 344 16.91 -5.57 23.64
N LEU A 345 18.10 -6.03 24.03
CA LEU A 345 18.67 -7.31 23.58
C LEU A 345 17.95 -8.50 24.23
N GLU A 346 17.56 -8.37 25.49
CA GLU A 346 16.80 -9.37 26.23
C GLU A 346 15.41 -9.58 25.62
N ALA A 347 14.72 -8.49 25.27
CA ALA A 347 13.45 -8.56 24.54
C ALA A 347 13.57 -9.27 23.17
N LEU A 348 14.76 -9.19 22.55
CA LEU A 348 15.08 -9.91 21.31
C LEU A 348 15.58 -11.35 21.54
N GLN A 349 15.76 -11.76 22.79
CA GLN A 349 16.37 -13.03 23.19
C GLN A 349 17.79 -13.21 22.62
N ILE A 350 18.54 -12.11 22.49
CA ILE A 350 19.91 -12.10 21.97
C ILE A 350 20.90 -12.12 23.13
N LYS A 351 21.69 -13.19 23.22
CA LYS A 351 22.85 -13.26 24.11
C LYS A 351 24.11 -12.82 23.37
N LEU A 352 24.75 -11.76 23.86
CA LEU A 352 26.04 -11.32 23.32
C LEU A 352 27.14 -12.35 23.63
N PRO A 353 28.08 -12.59 22.70
CA PRO A 353 29.23 -13.44 22.97
C PRO A 353 30.16 -12.78 24.00
N GLU A 354 30.65 -13.57 24.96
CA GLU A 354 31.57 -13.09 25.99
C GLU A 354 32.94 -12.70 25.42
N VAL A 355 33.38 -13.42 24.38
CA VAL A 355 34.63 -13.19 23.67
C VAL A 355 34.40 -13.34 22.17
N LEU A 356 34.88 -12.38 21.39
CA LEU A 356 34.99 -12.49 19.95
C LEU A 356 36.43 -12.96 19.64
N PRO A 357 36.62 -14.16 19.06
CA PRO A 357 37.95 -14.64 18.72
C PRO A 357 38.56 -13.72 17.67
N SER A 358 39.77 -13.22 17.95
CA SER A 358 40.56 -12.50 16.95
C SER A 358 40.93 -13.48 15.83
N ARG A 359 40.23 -13.39 14.71
CA ARG A 359 40.57 -14.13 13.50
C ARG A 359 41.32 -13.17 12.59
N ASN A 360 42.57 -13.50 12.25
CA ASN A 360 43.38 -12.79 11.25
C ASN A 360 42.86 -13.07 9.82
N ILE A 361 41.56 -12.85 9.61
CA ILE A 361 40.93 -12.96 8.30
C ILE A 361 41.07 -11.60 7.62
N ARG A 362 41.64 -11.61 6.42
CA ARG A 362 41.79 -10.40 5.61
C ARG A 362 40.44 -9.98 5.05
N VAL A 363 39.69 -9.16 5.80
CA VAL A 363 38.41 -8.63 5.33
C VAL A 363 38.67 -7.51 4.30
N VAL A 364 38.06 -7.62 3.12
CA VAL A 364 38.14 -6.58 2.09
C VAL A 364 37.18 -5.45 2.48
N THR A 365 37.71 -4.27 2.81
CA THR A 365 36.88 -3.12 3.17
C THR A 365 36.24 -2.47 1.94
N ARG A 366 35.12 -1.75 2.13
CA ARG A 366 34.41 -0.99 1.08
C ARG A 366 35.34 -0.08 0.25
N LYS A 367 36.35 0.52 0.89
CA LYS A 367 37.41 1.32 0.23
C LYS A 367 38.20 0.51 -0.80
N LYS A 368 38.54 -0.75 -0.50
CA LYS A 368 39.31 -1.63 -1.41
C LYS A 368 38.46 -2.16 -2.57
N LEU A 369 37.15 -2.35 -2.37
CA LEU A 369 36.22 -2.72 -3.44
C LEU A 369 36.09 -1.63 -4.51
N ALA A 370 36.13 -0.35 -4.13
CA ALA A 370 36.07 0.77 -5.07
C ALA A 370 37.28 0.83 -6.03
N VAL A 371 38.47 0.44 -5.56
CA VAL A 371 39.70 0.43 -6.38
C VAL A 371 39.63 -0.66 -7.47
N ARG A 372 39.08 -1.84 -7.16
CA ARG A 372 38.88 -2.91 -8.14
C ARG A 372 37.82 -2.60 -9.19
N ARG A 373 36.77 -1.87 -8.85
CA ARG A 373 35.73 -1.45 -9.82
C ARG A 373 36.23 -0.40 -10.83
N LYS A 374 37.33 0.30 -10.55
CA LYS A 374 37.97 1.22 -11.50
C LYS A 374 38.93 0.52 -12.47
N SER A 375 39.26 -0.74 -12.24
CA SER A 375 40.24 -1.52 -13.01
C SER A 375 39.62 -2.65 -13.82
N GLN A 376 38.31 -2.59 -14.08
CA GLN A 376 37.59 -3.49 -15.00
C GLN A 376 36.85 -2.70 -16.06
#